data_AF-U5S2J2-F1
#
_entry.id   AF-U5S2J2-F1
#
_cell.length_a   1.000
_cell.length_b   1.000
_cell.length_c   1.000
_cell.angle_alpha   90.00
_cell.angle_beta   90.00
_cell.angle_gamma   90.00
#
_symmetry.space_group_name_H-M   'P 1'
#
loop_
_entity.id
_entity.type
_entity.pdbx_description
1 polymer ?
#
loop_
_entity_poly.entity_id
_entity_poly.type
_entity_poly.pdbx_seq_one_letter_code
_entity_poly.pdbx_strand_id
1 'polypeptide(L)'
;GTAAAVSPLYRDLDEMIGSKTAQWKRPWWVKELELEEPTTEIDWDMVERFDARYSAHSPAEVCRFVGLDEYNRVRALSNAKQDMLDNKPGSTLRDNALNIGA
;
A
#
# COMPACT_ATOMS: atom_id res chain seq x y z
N GLY A 1 -22.35 52.88 11.23
CA GLY A 1 -22.18 51.77 10.28
C GLY A 1 -20.74 51.31 10.34
N THR A 2 -20.48 50.21 11.01
CA THR A 2 -19.16 49.56 11.03
C THR A 2 -19.22 48.41 10.07
N ALA A 3 -18.90 48.68 8.80
CA ALA A 3 -18.61 47.62 7.84
C ALA A 3 -17.30 46.97 8.29
N ALA A 4 -17.38 45.82 8.95
CA ALA A 4 -16.23 44.97 9.14
C ALA A 4 -15.78 44.53 7.74
N ALA A 5 -14.64 45.05 7.28
CA ALA A 5 -14.03 44.61 6.05
C ALA A 5 -13.70 43.12 6.20
N VAL A 6 -14.44 42.27 5.49
CA VAL A 6 -14.13 40.84 5.38
C VAL A 6 -12.95 40.74 4.45
N SER A 7 -11.73 40.91 4.96
CA SER A 7 -10.51 40.64 4.20
C SER A 7 -10.48 39.14 3.84
N PRO A 8 -10.17 38.77 2.58
CA PRO A 8 -10.01 37.36 2.21
C PRO A 8 -9.01 36.68 3.15
N LEU A 9 -9.40 35.53 3.73
CA LEU A 9 -8.55 34.76 4.64
C LEU A 9 -7.31 34.16 3.95
N TYR A 10 -7.33 34.05 2.62
CA TYR A 10 -6.25 33.49 1.79
C TYR A 10 -6.06 34.39 0.57
N ARG A 11 -4.81 34.58 0.13
CA ARG A 11 -4.46 35.30 -1.11
C ARG A 11 -4.64 34.47 -2.37
N ASP A 12 -4.31 33.18 -2.33
CA ASP A 12 -4.39 32.27 -3.47
C ASP A 12 -4.74 30.83 -3.04
N LEU A 13 -4.86 29.95 -4.03
CA LEU A 13 -5.22 28.55 -3.81
C LEU A 13 -4.11 27.76 -3.12
N ASP A 14 -2.84 28.14 -3.30
CA ASP A 14 -1.71 27.45 -2.65
C ASP A 14 -1.71 27.75 -1.15
N GLU A 15 -1.98 29.00 -0.76
CA GLU A 15 -2.16 29.37 0.66
C GLU A 15 -3.39 28.69 1.28
N MET A 16 -4.49 28.56 0.53
CA MET A 16 -5.67 27.81 0.98
C MET A 16 -5.33 26.33 1.19
N ILE A 17 -4.67 25.68 0.22
CA ILE A 17 -4.32 24.24 0.27
C ILE A 17 -3.28 23.96 1.38
N GLY A 18 -2.34 24.87 1.62
CA GLY A 18 -1.38 24.78 2.72
C GLY A 18 -1.95 25.09 4.10
N SER A 19 -3.20 25.60 4.18
CA SER A 19 -3.82 25.96 5.46
C SER A 19 -4.20 24.73 6.28
N LYS A 20 -4.06 24.82 7.61
CA LYS A 20 -4.50 23.78 8.56
C LYS A 20 -6.00 23.45 8.45
N THR A 21 -6.80 24.37 7.93
CA THR A 21 -8.24 24.21 7.69
C THR A 21 -8.58 23.47 6.41
N ALA A 22 -7.70 23.46 5.41
CA ALA A 22 -7.86 22.66 4.19
C ALA A 22 -7.32 21.24 4.34
N GLN A 23 -6.68 20.92 5.48
CA GLN A 23 -6.24 19.58 5.77
C GLN A 23 -7.42 18.62 5.97
N TRP A 24 -7.21 17.36 5.57
CA TRP A 24 -8.19 16.31 5.81
C TRP A 24 -8.46 16.15 7.31
N LYS A 25 -9.74 16.09 7.70
CA LYS A 25 -10.12 15.76 9.07
C LYS A 25 -9.69 14.34 9.39
N ARG A 26 -8.52 14.19 10.02
CA ARG A 26 -8.03 12.90 10.50
C ARG A 26 -8.72 12.54 11.83
N PRO A 27 -8.91 11.24 12.13
CA PRO A 27 -9.34 10.79 13.45
C PRO A 27 -8.39 11.28 14.56
N TRP A 28 -8.89 11.41 15.78
CA TRP A 28 -8.15 12.02 16.91
C TRP A 28 -6.84 11.31 17.28
N TRP A 29 -6.66 10.05 16.91
CA TRP A 29 -5.45 9.27 17.17
C TRP A 29 -4.35 9.44 16.11
N VAL A 30 -4.63 10.13 15.00
CA VAL A 30 -3.63 10.43 13.97
C VAL A 30 -2.87 11.70 14.38
N LYS A 31 -1.55 11.59 14.51
CA LYS A 31 -0.66 12.70 14.84
C LYS A 31 0.16 13.07 13.61
N GLU A 32 0.42 14.35 13.42
CA GLU A 32 1.39 14.83 12.43
C GLU A 32 2.80 14.65 13.01
N LEU A 33 3.74 14.23 12.16
CA LEU A 33 5.16 14.10 12.49
C LEU A 33 5.92 15.16 11.73
N GLU A 34 6.96 15.70 12.37
CA GLU A 34 7.89 16.58 11.68
C GLU A 34 8.61 15.83 10.56
N LEU A 35 9.01 16.56 9.53
CA LEU A 35 9.78 15.99 8.44
C LEU A 35 11.10 15.42 8.99
N GLU A 36 11.49 14.24 8.52
CA GLU A 36 12.70 13.53 8.96
C GLU A 36 12.69 13.02 10.41
N GLU A 37 11.55 13.12 11.11
CA GLU A 37 11.37 12.57 12.47
C GLU A 37 10.47 11.32 12.45
N PRO A 38 11.05 10.10 12.30
CA PRO A 38 10.28 8.87 12.40
C PRO A 38 9.74 8.67 13.83
N THR A 39 8.63 7.95 13.96
CA THR A 39 8.02 7.63 15.28
C THR A 39 8.87 6.70 16.13
N THR A 40 9.83 6.00 15.52
CA THR A 40 10.68 5.01 16.15
C THR A 40 12.12 5.35 15.84
N GLU A 41 13.00 5.21 16.83
CA GLU A 41 14.43 5.39 16.66
C GLU A 41 14.98 4.39 15.63
N ILE A 42 15.79 4.89 14.71
CA ILE A 42 16.46 4.08 13.69
C ILE A 42 17.95 4.09 14.02
N ASP A 43 18.51 2.91 14.30
CA ASP A 43 19.96 2.73 14.39
C ASP A 43 20.54 2.64 12.97
N TRP A 44 21.00 3.78 12.45
CA TRP A 44 21.54 3.88 11.09
C TRP A 44 22.84 3.09 10.87
N ASP A 45 23.59 2.78 11.94
CA ASP A 45 24.80 1.96 11.83
C ASP A 45 24.48 0.48 11.59
N MET A 46 23.26 0.06 11.94
CA MET A 46 22.74 -1.29 11.68
C MET A 46 21.96 -1.42 10.37
N VAL A 47 21.63 -0.31 9.70
CA VAL A 47 20.83 -0.34 8.48
C VAL A 47 21.71 -0.66 7.27
N GLU A 48 21.46 -1.82 6.66
CA GLU A 48 22.04 -2.21 5.38
C GLU A 48 20.98 -2.35 4.28
N ARG A 49 21.40 -2.23 3.02
CA ARG A 49 20.51 -2.45 1.88
C ARG A 49 20.17 -3.93 1.78
N PHE A 50 18.90 -4.26 1.94
CA PHE A 50 18.40 -5.63 1.73
C PHE A 50 18.37 -5.99 0.24
N ASP A 51 18.92 -7.16 -0.11
CA ASP A 51 18.80 -7.72 -1.44
C ASP A 51 17.44 -8.42 -1.60
N ALA A 52 16.56 -7.78 -2.38
CA ALA A 52 15.17 -8.22 -2.59
C ALA A 52 15.03 -9.66 -3.12
N ARG A 53 16.09 -10.23 -3.71
CA ARG A 53 16.10 -11.63 -4.14
C ARG A 53 15.94 -12.60 -2.98
N TYR A 54 16.37 -12.21 -1.78
CA TYR A 54 16.23 -13.00 -0.55
C TYR A 54 14.88 -12.80 0.17
N SER A 55 13.93 -12.09 -0.45
CA SER A 55 12.60 -11.91 0.13
C SER A 55 11.75 -13.17 0.01
N ALA A 56 10.79 -13.32 0.92
CA ALA A 56 9.79 -14.39 0.85
C ALA A 56 8.85 -14.30 -0.37
N HIS A 57 8.87 -13.17 -1.09
CA HIS A 57 8.14 -13.00 -2.36
C HIS A 57 8.90 -13.58 -3.56
N SER A 58 10.18 -13.90 -3.40
CA SER A 58 11.02 -14.51 -4.43
C SER A 58 10.73 -16.01 -4.52
N PRO A 59 10.28 -16.53 -5.67
CA PRO A 59 10.12 -17.98 -5.87
C PRO A 59 11.41 -18.75 -5.63
N ALA A 60 12.56 -18.15 -5.93
CA ALA A 60 13.87 -18.77 -5.75
C ALA A 60 14.17 -19.06 -4.27
N GLU A 61 13.81 -18.15 -3.37
CA GLU A 61 14.00 -18.35 -1.93
C GLU A 61 13.03 -19.40 -1.39
N VAL A 62 11.78 -19.36 -1.81
CA VAL A 62 10.82 -20.42 -1.44
C VAL A 62 11.36 -21.79 -1.88
N CYS A 63 11.84 -21.90 -3.13
CA CYS A 63 12.45 -23.13 -3.65
C CYS A 63 13.70 -23.55 -2.88
N ARG A 64 14.48 -22.60 -2.32
CA ARG A 64 15.65 -22.91 -1.50
C ARG A 64 15.29 -23.64 -0.21
N PHE A 65 14.10 -23.38 0.36
CA PHE A 65 13.62 -24.05 1.57
C PHE A 65 12.86 -25.34 1.30
N VAL A 66 11.94 -25.35 0.32
CA VAL A 66 11.03 -26.50 0.07
C VAL A 66 11.47 -27.40 -1.07
N GLY A 67 12.42 -26.95 -1.91
CA GLY A 67 12.82 -27.63 -3.14
C GLY A 67 11.96 -27.25 -4.35
N LEU A 68 12.57 -27.27 -5.54
CA LEU A 68 11.88 -26.93 -6.79
C LEU A 68 10.73 -27.90 -7.12
N ASP A 69 10.92 -29.19 -6.84
CA ASP A 69 9.92 -30.22 -7.13
C ASP A 69 8.64 -30.01 -6.32
N GLU A 70 8.78 -29.74 -5.01
CA GLU A 70 7.64 -29.48 -4.13
C GLU A 70 6.95 -28.16 -4.49
N TYR A 71 7.72 -27.12 -4.81
CA TYR A 71 7.19 -25.85 -5.28
C TYR A 71 6.31 -26.04 -6.54
N ASN A 72 6.82 -26.80 -7.52
CA ASN A 72 6.09 -27.11 -8.75
C ASN A 72 4.87 -27.99 -8.48
N ARG A 73 4.98 -28.99 -7.59
CA ARG A 73 3.87 -29.85 -7.20
C ARG A 73 2.71 -29.04 -6.62
N VAL A 74 2.98 -28.16 -5.66
CA VAL A 74 1.94 -27.33 -5.02
C VAL A 74 1.29 -26.38 -6.02
N ARG A 75 2.06 -25.77 -6.93
CA ARG A 75 1.50 -24.92 -7.98
C ARG A 75 0.60 -25.69 -8.95
N ALA A 76 0.96 -26.93 -9.26
CA ALA A 76 0.16 -27.79 -10.13
C ALA A 76 -1.18 -28.22 -9.50
N LEU A 77 -1.32 -28.14 -8.16
CA LEU A 77 -2.60 -28.39 -7.47
C LEU A 77 -3.61 -27.23 -7.63
N SER A 78 -3.22 -26.11 -8.25
CA SER A 78 -4.14 -25.01 -8.49
C SER A 78 -5.25 -25.41 -9.46
N ASN A 79 -6.50 -25.41 -8.98
CA ASN A 79 -7.70 -25.63 -9.80
C ASN A 79 -8.26 -24.33 -10.39
N ALA A 80 -7.49 -23.23 -10.40
CA ALA A 80 -7.99 -21.90 -10.77
C ALA A 80 -8.73 -21.87 -12.13
N LYS A 81 -8.22 -22.60 -13.12
CA LYS A 81 -8.89 -22.72 -14.43
C LYS A 81 -10.25 -23.41 -14.31
N GLN A 82 -10.32 -24.51 -13.56
CA GLN A 82 -11.55 -25.28 -13.41
C GLN A 82 -12.57 -24.53 -12.54
N ASP A 83 -12.13 -23.94 -11.44
CA ASP A 83 -12.95 -23.07 -10.57
C ASP A 83 -13.59 -21.92 -11.37
N MET A 84 -12.86 -21.37 -12.35
CA MET A 84 -13.38 -20.34 -13.25
C MET A 84 -14.39 -20.88 -14.26
N LEU A 85 -14.16 -22.06 -14.84
CA LEU A 85 -15.11 -22.73 -15.75
C LEU A 85 -16.41 -23.11 -15.03
N ASP A 86 -16.30 -23.53 -13.77
CA ASP A 86 -17.42 -23.94 -12.93
C ASP A 86 -18.17 -22.75 -12.31
N ASN A 87 -17.78 -21.50 -12.61
CA ASN A 87 -18.35 -20.28 -12.05
C ASN A 87 -18.40 -20.27 -10.51
N LYS A 88 -17.36 -20.82 -9.88
CA LYS A 88 -17.27 -20.85 -8.42
C LYS A 88 -17.26 -19.42 -7.88
N PRO A 89 -18.06 -19.11 -6.85
CA PRO A 89 -18.08 -17.78 -6.26
C PRO A 89 -16.68 -17.32 -5.84
N GLY A 90 -16.27 -16.11 -6.28
CA GLY A 90 -14.94 -15.55 -6.01
C GLY A 90 -13.85 -16.01 -6.98
N SER A 91 -14.16 -16.83 -7.97
CA SER A 91 -13.22 -17.25 -9.02
C SER A 91 -13.84 -17.16 -10.41
N THR A 92 -14.93 -16.40 -10.58
CA THR A 92 -15.54 -16.21 -11.89
C THR A 92 -14.56 -15.52 -12.85
N LEU A 93 -14.85 -15.59 -14.16
CA LEU A 93 -14.04 -14.86 -15.15
C LEU A 93 -13.96 -13.37 -14.84
N ARG A 94 -15.06 -12.79 -14.33
CA ARG A 94 -15.11 -11.38 -13.91
C ARG A 94 -14.19 -11.10 -12.72
N ASP A 95 -14.20 -11.97 -11.72
CA ASP A 95 -13.35 -11.82 -10.52
C ASP A 95 -11.86 -11.88 -10.89
N ASN A 96 -11.49 -12.85 -11.74
CA ASN A 96 -10.13 -12.97 -12.26
C ASN A 96 -9.71 -11.78 -13.13
N ALA A 97 -10.59 -11.30 -14.01
CA ALA A 97 -10.33 -10.14 -14.85
C ALA A 97 -10.08 -8.87 -14.01
N LEU A 98 -10.85 -8.69 -12.93
CA LEU A 98 -10.64 -7.57 -12.01
C LEU A 98 -9.32 -7.71 -11.24
N ASN A 99 -8.94 -8.92 -10.82
CA ASN A 99 -7.68 -9.15 -10.13
C ASN A 99 -6.45 -8.89 -11.01
N ILE A 100 -6.51 -9.28 -12.29
CA ILE A 100 -5.39 -9.11 -13.24
C ILE A 100 -5.29 -7.67 -13.76
N GLY A 101 -6.42 -6.97 -13.88
CA GLY A 101 -6.48 -5.61 -14.43
C GLY A 101 -6.27 -4.48 -13.42
N ALA A 102 -6.09 -4.80 -12.14
CA ALA A 102 -5.90 -3.84 -11.05
C ALA A 102 -4.42 -3.48 -10.82
#